data_AF-A0A6A4GKS5-F1
#
_entry.id   AF-A0A6A4GKS5-F1
#
_cell.length_a   1.000
_cell.length_b   1.000
_cell.length_c   1.000
_cell.angle_alpha   90.00
_cell.angle_beta   90.00
_cell.angle_gamma   90.00
#
_symmetry.space_group_name_H-M   'P 1'
#
loop_
_entity.id
_entity.type
_entity.pdbx_description
1 polymer ?
#
loop_
_entity_poly.entity_id
_entity_poly.type
_entity_poly.pdbx_seq_one_letter_code
_entity_poly.pdbx_strand_id
1 'polypeptide(L)'
;MFKLGMPSWIEPAPSRPGEKGQGSFSADQWRTFCTINLPFTLVQLWGSLPYINFMHLITAVCLANMRVMTEACIRSFEYHMWVYLEELIDLNPHTRITTYQHMSLHFGNLLRRFGPVKSWQCFAFEHLNYTIRKFPTNSRFGMCTSLLFHGAISYFRL
;
A
#
# COMPACT_ATOMS: atom_id res chain seq x y z
N MET A 1 21.37 13.65 15.39
CA MET A 1 20.40 12.91 14.55
C MET A 1 21.17 12.12 13.52
N PHE A 2 21.00 10.80 13.49
CA PHE A 2 21.59 9.95 12.44
C PHE A 2 20.87 10.26 11.13
N LYS A 3 21.60 10.67 10.09
CA LYS A 3 21.01 10.96 8.78
C LYS A 3 21.15 9.70 7.93
N LEU A 4 20.04 9.00 7.71
CA LEU A 4 20.02 7.85 6.80
C LEU A 4 20.33 8.35 5.38
N GLY A 5 21.42 7.85 4.79
CA GLY A 5 21.76 8.09 3.40
C GLY A 5 20.78 7.31 2.52
N MET A 6 19.84 8.01 1.90
CA MET A 6 18.87 7.39 0.99
C MET A 6 19.42 7.42 -0.45
N PRO A 7 19.33 6.31 -1.20
CA PRO A 7 19.69 6.32 -2.61
C PRO A 7 18.70 7.17 -3.42
N SER A 8 19.18 7.77 -4.51
CA SER A 8 18.44 8.78 -5.29
C SER A 8 17.15 8.29 -5.96
N TRP A 9 16.97 6.98 -6.08
CA TRP A 9 15.78 6.35 -6.68
C TRP A 9 14.65 6.05 -5.68
N ILE A 10 14.84 6.37 -4.39
CA ILE A 10 13.81 6.20 -3.36
C ILE A 10 13.31 7.59 -2.95
N GLU A 11 12.00 7.80 -3.05
CA GLU A 11 11.40 9.03 -2.59
C GLU A 11 11.51 9.13 -1.05
N PRO A 12 12.16 10.18 -0.51
CA PRO A 12 12.40 10.28 0.91
C PRO A 12 11.09 10.43 1.68
N ALA A 13 11.01 9.77 2.84
CA ALA A 13 9.90 10.00 3.75
C ALA A 13 9.93 11.46 4.26
N PRO A 14 8.76 12.08 4.53
CA PRO A 14 8.70 13.42 5.07
C PRO A 14 9.45 13.52 6.40
N SER A 15 10.20 14.59 6.61
CA SER A 15 11.05 14.79 7.79
C SER A 15 10.27 14.81 9.10
N ARG A 16 8.97 15.10 9.05
CA ARG A 16 8.08 15.27 10.21
C ARG A 16 6.73 14.58 9.98
N PRO A 17 6.68 13.24 10.07
CA PRO A 17 5.44 12.48 9.94
C PRO A 17 4.39 12.91 10.98
N GLY A 18 3.19 13.27 10.52
CA GLY A 18 2.04 13.53 11.40
C GLY A 18 1.89 14.97 11.93
N GLU A 19 2.78 15.90 11.56
CA GLU A 19 2.60 17.32 11.94
C GLU A 19 1.45 17.98 11.17
N LYS A 20 0.65 18.79 11.88
CA LYS A 20 -0.42 19.62 11.30
C LYS A 20 0.19 20.67 10.37
N GLY A 21 0.39 20.33 9.11
CA GLY A 21 0.93 21.22 8.07
C GLY A 21 1.65 20.54 6.91
N GLN A 22 2.01 19.26 7.03
CA GLN A 22 2.81 18.54 6.02
C GLN A 22 2.00 17.82 4.92
N GLY A 23 0.69 18.03 4.86
CA GLY A 23 -0.18 17.33 3.90
C GLY A 23 -0.31 15.83 4.19
N SER A 24 -0.98 15.11 3.30
CA SER A 24 -1.07 13.64 3.36
C SER A 24 0.13 13.02 2.67
N PHE A 25 0.61 11.89 3.20
CA PHE A 25 1.72 11.15 2.61
C PHE A 25 1.32 10.53 1.27
N SER A 26 2.21 10.59 0.29
CA SER A 26 2.07 9.81 -0.94
C SER A 26 2.24 8.31 -0.64
N ALA A 27 1.78 7.45 -1.55
CA ALA A 27 1.93 6.00 -1.40
C ALA A 27 3.41 5.58 -1.32
N ASP A 28 4.28 6.20 -2.12
CA ASP A 28 5.72 5.93 -2.12
C ASP A 28 6.40 6.47 -0.85
N GLN A 29 5.96 7.62 -0.33
CA GLN A 29 6.42 8.14 0.97
C GLN A 29 6.02 7.23 2.13
N TRP A 30 4.78 6.73 2.14
CA TRP A 30 4.33 5.74 3.13
C TRP A 30 5.17 4.48 3.10
N ARG A 31 5.49 4.00 1.89
CA ARG A 31 6.33 2.82 1.71
C ARG A 31 7.72 3.05 2.28
N THR A 32 8.38 4.14 1.91
CA THR A 32 9.72 4.48 2.42
C THR A 32 9.71 4.68 3.94
N PHE A 33 8.68 5.32 4.48
CA PHE A 33 8.53 5.52 5.91
C PHE A 33 8.41 4.19 6.65
N CYS A 34 7.50 3.31 6.23
CA CYS A 34 7.22 2.07 6.94
C CYS A 34 8.30 1.00 6.74
N THR A 35 8.91 0.91 5.56
CA THR A 35 9.86 -0.19 5.24
C THR A 35 11.31 0.13 5.54
N ILE A 36 11.67 1.41 5.67
CA ILE A 36 13.06 1.84 5.90
C ILE A 36 13.13 2.61 7.21
N ASN A 37 12.46 3.75 7.32
CA ASN A 37 12.63 4.62 8.48
C ASN A 37 12.17 3.96 9.78
N LEU A 38 10.98 3.34 9.79
CA LEU A 38 10.43 2.70 10.98
C LEU A 38 11.28 1.52 11.49
N PRO A 39 11.75 0.55 10.66
CA PRO A 39 12.63 -0.50 11.14
C PRO A 39 13.92 0.03 11.77
N PHE A 40 14.53 1.07 11.21
CA PHE A 40 15.77 1.66 11.75
C PHE A 40 15.55 2.50 13.00
N THR A 41 14.42 3.19 13.14
CA THR A 41 14.15 4.02 14.32
C THR A 41 13.57 3.19 15.46
N LEU A 42 12.67 2.25 15.15
CA LEU A 42 11.95 1.46 16.14
C LEU A 42 12.81 0.33 16.72
N VAL A 43 13.82 -0.18 16.01
CA VAL A 43 14.78 -1.13 16.60
C VAL A 43 15.50 -0.57 17.83
N GLN A 44 15.66 0.77 17.90
CA GLN A 44 16.30 1.44 19.03
C GLN A 44 15.34 1.74 20.18
N LEU A 45 14.03 1.75 19.91
CA LEU A 45 12.99 2.19 20.85
C LEU A 45 12.17 1.01 21.40
N TRP A 46 12.05 -0.07 20.64
CA TRP A 46 11.23 -1.22 20.99
C TRP A 46 12.09 -2.38 21.50
N GLY A 47 11.52 -3.15 22.43
CA GLY A 47 12.10 -4.44 22.84
C GLY A 47 12.16 -5.42 21.66
N SER A 48 12.86 -6.54 21.85
CA SER A 48 13.05 -7.56 20.81
C SER A 48 11.72 -8.09 20.26
N LEU A 49 10.75 -8.38 21.13
CA LEU A 49 9.47 -8.99 20.72
C LEU A 49 8.60 -8.05 19.85
N PRO A 50 8.28 -6.80 20.24
CA PRO A 50 7.53 -5.89 19.38
C PRO A 50 8.24 -5.57 18.05
N TYR A 51 9.58 -5.56 18.06
CA TYR A 51 10.35 -5.35 16.84
C TYR A 51 10.23 -6.54 15.89
N ILE A 52 10.36 -7.78 16.38
CA ILE A 52 10.19 -8.99 15.57
C ILE A 52 8.79 -9.05 14.98
N ASN A 53 7.76 -8.80 15.79
CA ASN A 53 6.38 -8.74 15.33
C ASN A 53 6.21 -7.72 14.17
N PHE A 54 6.79 -6.52 14.32
CA PHE A 54 6.77 -5.52 13.26
C PHE A 54 7.50 -5.97 11.99
N MET A 55 8.59 -6.72 12.11
CA MET A 55 9.28 -7.30 10.96
C MET A 55 8.42 -8.33 10.20
N HIS A 56 7.52 -9.06 10.88
CA HIS A 56 6.53 -9.90 10.20
C HIS A 56 5.60 -9.05 9.31
N LEU A 57 5.08 -7.93 9.83
CA LEU A 57 4.27 -6.99 9.03
C LEU A 57 5.05 -6.45 7.81
N ILE A 58 6.27 -5.98 8.01
CA ILE A 58 7.08 -5.43 6.91
C ILE A 58 7.38 -6.49 5.86
N THR A 59 7.70 -7.72 6.28
CA THR A 59 7.96 -8.82 5.36
C THR A 59 6.72 -9.14 4.52
N ALA A 60 5.54 -9.20 5.14
CA ALA A 60 4.29 -9.40 4.43
C ALA A 60 4.02 -8.28 3.41
N VAL A 61 4.19 -7.01 3.80
CA VAL A 61 4.01 -5.87 2.88
C VAL A 61 4.97 -5.96 1.69
N CYS A 62 6.23 -6.35 1.91
CA CYS A 62 7.21 -6.53 0.84
C CYS A 62 6.80 -7.66 -0.13
N LEU A 63 6.37 -8.80 0.40
CA LEU A 63 5.90 -9.95 -0.40
C LEU A 63 4.69 -9.59 -1.25
N ALA A 64 3.69 -8.92 -0.66
CA ALA A 64 2.49 -8.47 -1.37
C ALA A 64 2.81 -7.51 -2.53
N ASN A 65 3.88 -6.71 -2.42
CA ASN A 65 4.29 -5.74 -3.43
C ASN A 65 5.28 -6.28 -4.47
N MET A 66 5.60 -7.57 -4.44
CA MET A 66 6.47 -8.17 -5.45
C MET A 66 5.84 -8.10 -6.84
N ARG A 67 6.68 -7.89 -7.87
CA ARG A 67 6.25 -7.85 -9.27
C ARG A 67 5.87 -9.21 -9.84
N VAL A 68 6.42 -10.27 -9.25
CA VAL A 68 6.16 -11.66 -9.61
C VAL A 68 5.58 -12.33 -8.38
N MET A 69 4.42 -12.98 -8.55
CA MET A 69 3.72 -13.67 -7.48
C MET A 69 3.78 -15.16 -7.74
N THR A 70 4.32 -15.91 -6.78
CA THR A 70 4.31 -17.39 -6.80
C THR A 70 3.52 -17.89 -5.61
N GLU A 71 3.03 -19.13 -5.65
CA GLU A 71 2.31 -19.72 -4.51
C GLU A 71 3.18 -19.73 -3.24
N ALA A 72 4.50 -19.91 -3.38
CA ALA A 72 5.43 -19.83 -2.25
C ALA A 72 5.48 -18.42 -1.63
N CYS A 73 5.48 -17.37 -2.45
CA CYS A 73 5.41 -15.99 -1.98
C CYS A 73 4.08 -15.71 -1.25
N ILE A 74 2.97 -16.20 -1.79
CA ILE A 74 1.64 -16.01 -1.19
C ILE A 74 1.54 -16.74 0.16
N ARG A 75 2.00 -17.99 0.23
CA ARG A 75 2.03 -18.74 1.50
C ARG A 75 2.92 -18.06 2.54
N SER A 76 4.06 -17.51 2.12
CA SER A 76 4.94 -16.75 3.01
C SER A 76 4.24 -15.47 3.52
N PHE A 77 3.53 -14.76 2.64
CA PHE A 77 2.72 -13.60 3.01
C PHE A 77 1.66 -13.96 4.06
N GLU A 78 0.90 -15.03 3.82
CA GLU A 78 -0.15 -15.49 4.74
C GLU A 78 0.42 -15.86 6.11
N TYR A 79 1.55 -16.59 6.13
CA TYR A 79 2.26 -16.92 7.36
C TYR A 79 2.67 -15.66 8.13
N HIS A 80 3.37 -14.73 7.48
CA HIS A 80 3.83 -13.51 8.16
C HIS A 80 2.68 -12.62 8.64
N MET A 81 1.57 -12.52 7.88
CA MET A 81 0.40 -11.77 8.33
C MET A 81 -0.31 -12.42 9.51
N TRP A 82 -0.41 -13.74 9.53
CA TRP A 82 -1.04 -14.46 10.61
C TRP A 82 -0.24 -14.32 11.91
N VAL A 83 1.08 -14.60 11.86
CA VAL A 83 1.98 -14.44 13.02
C VAL A 83 1.95 -13.00 13.53
N TYR A 84 1.97 -12.01 12.63
CA TYR A 84 1.90 -10.61 13.02
C TYR A 84 0.66 -10.27 13.86
N LEU A 85 -0.52 -10.76 13.44
CA LEU A 85 -1.77 -10.45 14.14
C LEU A 85 -1.91 -11.24 15.44
N GLU A 86 -1.43 -12.48 15.48
CA GLU A 86 -1.40 -13.28 16.71
C GLU A 86 -0.51 -12.61 17.77
N GLU A 87 0.75 -12.32 17.42
CA GLU A 87 1.69 -11.66 18.32
C GLU A 87 1.23 -10.25 18.71
N LEU A 88 0.52 -9.54 17.83
CA LEU A 88 -0.05 -8.22 18.16
C LEU A 88 -1.08 -8.31 19.29
N ILE A 89 -1.91 -9.34 19.30
CA ILE A 89 -2.91 -9.57 20.36
C ILE A 89 -2.19 -9.93 21.66
N ASP A 90 -1.18 -10.81 21.60
CA ASP A 90 -0.42 -11.23 22.77
C ASP A 90 0.37 -10.07 23.41
N LEU A 91 1.01 -9.24 22.57
CA LEU A 91 1.78 -8.08 23.03
C LEU A 91 0.89 -6.95 23.55
N ASN A 92 -0.35 -6.85 23.07
CA ASN A 92 -1.28 -5.82 23.51
C ASN A 92 -2.71 -6.36 23.67
N PRO A 93 -3.01 -7.03 24.80
CA PRO A 93 -4.28 -7.72 25.04
C PRO A 93 -5.53 -6.83 24.98
N HIS A 94 -5.36 -5.51 25.12
CA HIS A 94 -6.46 -4.55 25.02
C HIS A 94 -6.75 -4.08 23.59
N THR A 95 -5.91 -4.46 22.62
CA THR A 95 -6.10 -4.11 21.22
C THR A 95 -7.15 -4.99 20.59
N ARG A 96 -8.07 -4.36 19.84
CA ARG A 96 -9.01 -5.05 18.98
C ARG A 96 -8.48 -5.04 17.56
N ILE A 97 -8.59 -6.17 16.88
CA ILE A 97 -8.31 -6.27 15.45
C ILE A 97 -9.27 -5.35 14.70
N THR A 98 -8.69 -4.42 13.94
CA THR A 98 -9.45 -3.53 13.07
C THR A 98 -9.97 -4.28 11.85
N THR A 99 -11.02 -3.75 11.22
CA THR A 99 -11.55 -4.32 9.96
C THR A 99 -10.46 -4.43 8.90
N TYR A 100 -9.56 -3.44 8.78
CA TYR A 100 -8.46 -3.48 7.81
C TYR A 100 -7.46 -4.60 8.10
N GLN A 101 -7.11 -4.82 9.37
CA GLN A 101 -6.27 -5.94 9.77
C GLN A 101 -6.95 -7.28 9.50
N HIS A 102 -8.25 -7.42 9.76
CA HIS A 102 -8.97 -8.63 9.37
C HIS A 102 -8.96 -8.84 7.84
N MET A 103 -9.23 -7.80 7.06
CA MET A 103 -9.24 -7.87 5.60
C MET A 103 -7.87 -8.27 5.03
N SER A 104 -6.79 -7.91 5.71
CA SER A 104 -5.43 -8.28 5.27
C SER A 104 -5.18 -9.80 5.26
N LEU A 105 -5.89 -10.58 6.09
CA LEU A 105 -5.82 -12.05 6.08
C LEU A 105 -6.39 -12.65 4.80
N HIS A 106 -7.36 -11.98 4.17
CA HIS A 106 -7.96 -12.41 2.91
C HIS A 106 -7.15 -11.99 1.68
N PHE A 107 -6.09 -11.20 1.87
CA PHE A 107 -5.32 -10.64 0.77
C PHE A 107 -4.57 -11.72 -0.02
N GLY A 108 -4.17 -12.83 0.61
CA GLY A 108 -3.59 -13.98 -0.08
C GLY A 108 -4.52 -14.56 -1.16
N ASN A 109 -5.82 -14.62 -0.89
CA ASN A 109 -6.82 -15.05 -1.88
C ASN A 109 -6.94 -14.08 -3.04
N LEU A 110 -6.80 -12.77 -2.80
CA LEU A 110 -6.78 -11.77 -3.86
C LEU A 110 -5.54 -11.91 -4.73
N LEU A 111 -4.37 -12.15 -4.12
CA LEU A 111 -3.12 -12.40 -4.84
C LEU A 111 -3.18 -13.64 -5.74
N ARG A 112 -3.83 -14.72 -5.30
CA ARG A 112 -4.04 -15.92 -6.13
C ARG A 112 -4.96 -15.65 -7.32
N ARG A 113 -5.99 -14.81 -7.15
CA ARG A 113 -7.01 -14.55 -8.18
C ARG A 113 -6.58 -13.51 -9.21
N PHE A 114 -5.93 -12.43 -8.76
CA PHE A 114 -5.62 -11.27 -9.60
C PHE A 114 -4.11 -11.13 -9.88
N GLY A 115 -3.28 -11.95 -9.24
CA GLY A 115 -1.83 -11.88 -9.35
C GLY A 115 -1.23 -10.70 -8.58
N PRO A 116 -0.03 -10.24 -8.98
CA PRO A 116 0.67 -9.13 -8.33
C PRO A 116 -0.20 -7.89 -8.16
N VAL A 117 -0.11 -7.23 -7.01
CA VAL A 117 -0.91 -6.01 -6.70
C VAL A 117 -0.81 -4.97 -7.80
N LYS A 118 0.38 -4.77 -8.37
CA LYS A 118 0.61 -3.80 -9.45
C LYS A 118 -0.24 -4.03 -10.70
N SER A 119 -0.71 -5.24 -10.94
CA SER A 119 -1.53 -5.57 -12.11
C SER A 119 -2.96 -5.05 -11.98
N TRP A 120 -3.44 -4.82 -10.76
CA TRP A 120 -4.83 -4.42 -10.49
C TRP A 120 -4.96 -3.25 -9.51
N GLN A 121 -3.84 -2.73 -9.00
CA GLN A 121 -3.80 -1.49 -8.25
C GLN A 121 -4.38 -0.37 -9.11
N CYS A 122 -5.16 0.52 -8.49
CA CYS A 122 -6.01 1.51 -9.11
C CYS A 122 -5.35 2.51 -10.08
N PHE A 123 -4.12 2.32 -10.55
CA PHE A 123 -3.46 3.21 -11.51
C PHE A 123 -4.32 3.46 -12.76
N ALA A 124 -4.94 2.42 -13.33
CA ALA A 124 -5.86 2.59 -14.46
C ALA A 124 -7.09 3.44 -14.09
N PHE A 125 -7.64 3.23 -12.89
CA PHE A 125 -8.80 3.98 -12.39
C PHE A 125 -8.46 5.41 -11.96
N GLU A 126 -7.28 5.66 -11.40
CA GLU A 126 -6.76 6.99 -11.06
C GLU A 126 -6.48 7.78 -12.34
N HIS A 127 -5.91 7.14 -13.36
CA HIS A 127 -5.72 7.74 -14.67
C HIS A 127 -7.05 8.08 -15.34
N LEU A 128 -8.03 7.17 -15.29
CA LEU A 128 -9.39 7.42 -15.76
C LEU A 128 -10.05 8.57 -14.98
N ASN A 129 -9.95 8.59 -13.66
CA ASN A 129 -10.51 9.66 -12.82
C ASN A 129 -9.89 11.02 -13.12
N TYR A 130 -8.57 11.06 -13.33
CA TYR A 130 -7.88 12.28 -13.74
C TYR A 130 -8.34 12.74 -15.13
N THR A 131 -8.51 11.82 -16.07
CA THR A 131 -9.02 12.10 -17.41
C THR A 131 -10.46 12.61 -17.36
N ILE A 132 -11.32 11.97 -16.57
CA ILE A 132 -12.73 12.38 -16.37
C ILE A 132 -12.80 13.77 -15.74
N ARG A 133 -11.96 14.08 -14.74
CA ARG A 133 -11.90 15.41 -14.11
C ARG A 133 -11.46 16.54 -15.03
N LYS A 134 -10.77 16.25 -16.14
CA LYS A 134 -10.39 17.27 -17.14
C LYS A 134 -11.56 17.72 -18.01
N PHE A 135 -12.65 16.96 -18.05
CA PHE A 135 -13.81 17.34 -18.85
C PHE A 135 -14.71 18.29 -18.05
N PRO A 136 -15.18 19.39 -18.66
CA PRO A 136 -16.12 20.28 -18.00
C PRO A 136 -17.43 19.55 -17.73
N THR A 137 -17.76 19.33 -16.46
CA THR A 137 -19.06 18.85 -16.00
C THR A 137 -20.09 19.98 -16.10
N ASN A 138 -20.32 20.50 -17.30
CA ASN A 138 -21.47 21.34 -17.58
C ASN A 138 -22.63 20.37 -17.72
N SER A 139 -23.50 20.28 -16.70
CA SER A 139 -24.64 19.34 -16.52
C SER A 139 -25.69 19.35 -17.65
N ARG A 140 -25.26 19.27 -18.90
CA ARG A 140 -26.07 19.13 -20.10
C ARG A 140 -26.29 17.64 -20.36
N PHE A 141 -27.54 17.23 -20.29
CA PHE A 141 -27.98 15.87 -20.57
C PHE A 141 -27.54 15.46 -21.99
N GLY A 142 -26.89 14.29 -22.11
CA GLY A 142 -26.53 13.67 -23.40
C GLY A 142 -25.03 13.60 -23.74
N MET A 143 -24.16 14.37 -23.07
CA MET A 143 -22.72 14.40 -23.39
C MET A 143 -21.96 13.17 -22.86
N CYS A 144 -22.41 12.60 -21.74
CA CYS A 144 -21.73 11.49 -21.06
C CYS A 144 -21.63 10.22 -21.94
N THR A 145 -22.68 9.92 -22.69
CA THR A 145 -22.74 8.77 -23.63
C THR A 145 -21.84 8.96 -24.84
N SER A 146 -21.80 10.14 -25.47
CA SER A 146 -20.90 10.39 -26.61
C SER A 146 -19.41 10.44 -26.21
N LEU A 147 -19.12 10.87 -24.97
CA LEU A 147 -17.77 11.00 -24.41
C LEU A 147 -17.18 9.65 -23.99
N LEU A 148 -17.97 8.74 -23.41
CA LEU A 148 -17.52 7.39 -23.08
C LEU A 148 -17.13 6.60 -24.35
N PHE A 149 -17.89 6.77 -25.44
CA PHE A 149 -17.57 6.17 -26.74
C PHE A 149 -16.26 6.72 -27.35
N HIS A 150 -15.99 8.03 -27.28
CA HIS A 150 -14.74 8.60 -27.79
C HIS A 150 -13.51 8.26 -26.93
N GLY A 151 -13.69 8.20 -25.61
CA GLY A 151 -12.63 7.77 -24.69
C GLY A 151 -12.24 6.29 -24.89
N ALA A 152 -13.22 5.42 -25.14
CA ALA A 152 -12.98 4.00 -25.41
C ALA A 152 -12.24 3.75 -26.74
N ILE A 153 -12.52 4.54 -27.78
CA ILE A 153 -11.85 4.42 -29.09
C ILE A 153 -10.37 4.83 -29.02
N SER A 154 -10.02 5.79 -28.16
CA SER A 154 -8.62 6.20 -27.96
C SER A 154 -7.80 5.16 -27.19
N TYR A 155 -8.46 4.30 -26.40
CA TYR A 155 -7.82 3.22 -25.63
C TYR A 155 -7.48 1.99 -26.49
N PHE A 156 -8.14 1.82 -27.65
CA PHE A 156 -7.91 0.71 -28.59
C PHE A 156 -6.94 1.04 -29.73
N ARG A 157 -6.34 2.23 -29.74
CA ARG A 157 -5.27 2.63 -30.65
C ARG A 157 -3.95 2.83 -29.89
N LEU A 158 -3.48 1.77 -29.23
CA LEU A 158 -2.08 1.55 -28.87
C LEU A 158 -1.77 0.07 -29.04
#